data_AF-A0A9N9NN86-F1
#
_entry.id   AF-A0A9N9NN86-F1
#
_cell.length_a   1.000
_cell.length_b   1.000
_cell.length_c   1.000
_cell.angle_alpha   90.00
_cell.angle_beta   90.00
_cell.angle_gamma   90.00
#
_symmetry.space_group_name_H-M   'P 1'
#
loop_
_entity.id
_entity.type
_entity.pdbx_description
1 polymer ?
#
loop_
_entity_poly.entity_id
_entity_poly.type
_entity_poly.pdbx_seq_one_letter_code
_entity_poly.pdbx_strand_id
1 'polypeptide(L)'
;EYLLNSKLFSLEPPQTAFSLDIQPISYPDKCELKQLHSVSRHGSRYPDPESILAFDELEKIFANVSVAKEWYKNPFPMRKNSLLTKRGEIEPYFDGLQSRKRYAKFWDGIEYDPEVIKFQSTQISRTGASMMSFSQGLFNGK
;
A
#
# COMPACT_ATOMS: atom_id res chain seq x y z
N GLU A 1 -1.20 17.89 -24.35
CA GLU A 1 0.06 17.67 -23.59
C GLU A 1 -0.03 18.05 -22.11
N TYR A 2 -0.42 19.28 -21.75
CA TYR A 2 -0.50 19.73 -20.34
C TYR A 2 -1.26 18.76 -19.42
N LEU A 3 -2.50 18.41 -19.76
CA LEU A 3 -3.34 17.51 -18.95
C LEU A 3 -2.75 16.10 -18.78
N LEU A 4 -2.09 15.58 -19.83
CA LEU A 4 -1.43 14.27 -19.83
C LEU A 4 -0.17 14.27 -18.94
N ASN A 5 0.57 15.38 -18.92
CA ASN A 5 1.79 15.52 -18.12
C ASN A 5 1.52 15.92 -16.66
N SER A 6 0.36 16.49 -16.37
CA SER A 6 0.04 17.03 -15.05
C SER A 6 -0.25 16.00 -13.97
N LYS A 7 -0.24 14.69 -14.27
CA LYS A 7 -0.47 13.58 -13.32
C LYS A 7 -1.66 13.83 -12.37
N LEU A 8 -2.74 14.45 -12.87
CA LEU A 8 -3.84 15.01 -12.06
C LEU A 8 -4.58 13.98 -11.19
N PHE A 9 -4.43 12.69 -11.49
CA PHE A 9 -5.09 11.58 -10.79
C PHE A 9 -4.11 10.58 -10.19
N SER A 10 -2.82 10.90 -10.10
CA SER A 10 -1.91 10.08 -9.32
C SER A 10 -2.00 10.48 -7.84
N LEU A 11 -2.64 9.63 -7.04
CA LEU A 11 -2.29 9.52 -5.63
C LEU A 11 -0.96 8.78 -5.55
N GLU A 12 0.13 9.41 -6.03
CA GLU A 12 1.45 8.89 -5.70
C GLU A 12 1.54 8.99 -4.17
N PRO A 13 1.88 7.88 -3.48
CA PRO A 13 2.20 7.97 -2.09
C PRO A 13 3.34 8.99 -1.94
N PRO A 14 3.40 9.70 -0.79
CA PRO A 14 4.42 10.70 -0.57
C PRO A 14 5.80 10.09 -0.80
N GLN A 15 6.78 10.91 -1.20
CA GLN A 15 8.17 10.47 -1.41
C GLN A 15 8.73 9.68 -0.21
N THR A 16 8.18 9.92 0.97
CA THR A 16 8.54 9.26 2.23
C THR A 16 7.92 7.88 2.44
N ALA A 17 6.96 7.44 1.63
CA ALA A 17 6.21 6.20 1.85
C ALA A 17 7.08 4.93 1.78
N PHE A 18 8.24 5.00 1.13
CA PHE A 18 9.25 3.94 1.12
C PHE A 18 10.56 4.36 1.79
N SER A 19 10.57 5.52 2.46
CA SER A 19 11.75 5.99 3.18
C SER A 19 11.79 5.35 4.55
N LEU A 20 13.01 5.01 4.99
CA LEU A 20 13.27 4.59 6.36
C LEU A 20 14.03 5.65 7.18
N ASP A 21 14.10 6.89 6.66
CA ASP A 21 14.50 8.07 7.41
C ASP A 21 13.35 8.50 8.34
N ILE A 22 13.14 7.68 9.37
CA ILE A 22 12.10 7.83 10.37
C ILE A 22 12.77 8.13 11.70
N GLN A 23 12.45 9.30 12.26
CA GLN A 23 12.87 9.65 13.61
C GLN A 23 11.96 8.93 14.62
N PRO A 24 12.54 8.19 15.59
CA PRO A 24 11.77 7.64 16.69
C PRO A 24 11.02 8.75 17.44
N ILE A 25 9.81 8.46 17.90
CA ILE A 25 9.07 9.44 18.71
C ILE A 25 9.72 9.58 20.09
N SER A 26 9.80 10.81 20.58
CA SER A 26 10.13 11.11 21.97
C SER A 26 8.88 11.02 22.83
N TYR A 27 9.02 10.52 24.05
CA TYR A 27 7.96 10.49 25.05
C TYR A 27 8.26 11.58 26.10
N PRO A 28 7.24 12.26 26.64
CA PRO A 28 7.44 13.12 27.80
C PRO A 28 8.08 12.38 28.97
N ASP A 29 8.77 13.11 29.83
CA ASP A 29 9.38 12.54 31.03
C ASP A 29 8.33 11.80 31.87
N LYS A 30 8.66 10.58 32.29
CA LYS A 30 7.78 9.65 33.04
C LYS A 30 6.56 9.13 32.27
N CYS A 31 6.47 9.37 30.96
CA CYS A 31 5.46 8.75 30.10
C CYS A 31 6.03 7.58 29.29
N GLU A 32 5.17 6.61 29.01
CA GLU A 32 5.46 5.49 28.12
C GLU A 32 4.22 5.17 27.28
N LEU A 33 4.43 4.72 26.04
CA LEU A 33 3.35 4.23 25.20
C LEU A 33 2.91 2.85 25.70
N LYS A 34 1.65 2.72 26.10
CA LYS A 34 1.08 1.45 26.58
C LYS A 34 0.36 0.65 25.51
N GLN A 35 -0.18 1.32 24.50
CA GLN A 35 -0.97 0.67 23.47
C GLN A 35 -0.83 1.43 22.15
N LEU A 36 -0.69 0.69 21.05
CA LEU A 36 -0.63 1.22 19.70
C LEU A 36 -1.79 0.64 18.87
N HIS A 37 -2.66 1.51 18.39
CA HIS A 37 -3.72 1.17 17.43
C HIS A 37 -3.38 1.80 16.08
N SER A 38 -3.42 1.02 15.02
CA SER A 38 -3.18 1.48 13.66
C SER A 38 -4.28 0.98 12.74
N VAL A 39 -4.84 1.89 11.95
CA VAL A 39 -5.82 1.58 10.91
C VAL A 39 -5.22 2.06 9.60
N SER A 40 -4.95 1.13 8.70
CA SER A 40 -4.40 1.43 7.37
C SER A 40 -5.32 0.93 6.27
N ARG A 41 -5.25 1.61 5.13
CA ARG A 41 -5.90 1.15 3.89
C ARG A 41 -5.09 -0.02 3.32
N HIS A 42 -5.73 -0.81 2.45
CA HIS A 42 -4.97 -1.74 1.61
C HIS A 42 -3.97 -0.99 0.71
N GLY A 43 -2.89 -1.66 0.30
CA GLY A 43 -1.94 -1.12 -0.66
C GLY A 43 -2.50 -1.01 -2.08
N SER A 44 -1.67 -0.50 -2.99
CA SER A 44 -1.97 -0.31 -4.41
C SER A 44 -2.45 -1.59 -5.09
N ARG A 45 -3.58 -1.50 -5.82
CA ARG A 45 -4.27 -2.65 -6.40
C ARG A 45 -4.44 -2.54 -7.91
N TYR A 46 -4.70 -3.68 -8.54
CA TYR A 46 -5.29 -3.70 -9.88
C TYR A 46 -6.69 -3.08 -9.84
N PRO A 47 -7.18 -2.53 -10.96
CA PRO A 47 -8.55 -2.06 -11.09
C PRO A 47 -9.56 -3.18 -10.81
N ASP A 48 -10.77 -2.79 -10.48
CA ASP A 48 -11.91 -3.71 -10.33
C ASP A 48 -12.42 -4.17 -11.70
N PRO A 49 -13.23 -5.24 -11.77
CA PRO A 49 -13.72 -5.79 -13.03
C PRO A 49 -14.40 -4.75 -13.93
N GLU A 50 -15.24 -3.88 -13.36
CA GLU A 50 -15.96 -2.84 -14.12
C GLU A 50 -14.99 -1.86 -14.78
N SER A 51 -13.97 -1.41 -14.06
CA SER A 51 -12.91 -0.55 -14.61
C SER A 51 -12.11 -1.23 -15.72
N ILE A 52 -11.78 -2.52 -15.57
CA ILE A 52 -11.03 -3.28 -16.59
C ILE A 52 -11.86 -3.38 -17.87
N LEU A 53 -13.15 -3.69 -17.77
CA LEU A 53 -14.04 -3.75 -18.93
C LEU A 53 -14.18 -2.37 -19.60
N ALA A 54 -14.26 -1.29 -18.83
CA ALA A 54 -14.26 0.05 -19.37
C ALA A 54 -12.95 0.37 -20.13
N PHE A 55 -11.80 -0.10 -19.63
CA PHE A 55 -10.52 0.04 -20.34
C PHE A 55 -10.46 -0.79 -21.63
N ASP A 56 -11.06 -1.98 -21.66
CA ASP A 56 -11.19 -2.78 -22.89
C ASP A 56 -12.00 -2.04 -23.96
N GLU A 57 -13.07 -1.33 -23.57
CA GLU A 57 -13.84 -0.50 -24.50
C GLU A 57 -13.07 0.73 -24.97
N LEU A 58 -12.32 1.40 -24.08
CA LEU A 58 -11.46 2.52 -24.46
C LEU A 58 -10.37 2.09 -25.45
N GLU A 59 -9.78 0.90 -25.27
CA GLU A 59 -8.79 0.36 -26.21
C GLU A 59 -9.37 0.30 -27.64
N LYS A 60 -10.61 -0.17 -27.81
CA LYS A 60 -11.27 -0.24 -29.12
C LYS A 60 -11.47 1.14 -29.74
N ILE A 61 -11.89 2.12 -28.94
CA ILE A 61 -12.13 3.50 -29.39
C ILE A 61 -10.81 4.14 -29.85
N PHE A 62 -9.73 3.92 -29.11
CA PHE A 62 -8.44 4.54 -29.37
C PHE A 62 -7.55 3.79 -30.36
N ALA A 63 -7.93 2.58 -30.80
CA ALA A 63 -7.12 1.74 -31.70
C ALA A 63 -6.68 2.45 -32.99
N ASN A 64 -7.53 3.34 -33.52
CA ASN A 64 -7.25 4.09 -34.76
C ASN A 64 -6.87 5.55 -34.51
N VAL A 65 -6.68 5.96 -33.26
CA VAL A 65 -6.34 7.33 -32.90
C VAL A 65 -4.82 7.50 -32.95
N SER A 66 -4.34 8.35 -33.85
CA SER A 66 -2.90 8.52 -34.13
C SER A 66 -2.08 8.91 -32.90
N VAL A 67 -2.61 9.76 -32.02
CA VAL A 67 -1.95 10.21 -30.79
C VAL A 67 -1.93 9.15 -29.68
N ALA A 68 -2.74 8.10 -29.80
CA ALA A 68 -2.91 7.09 -28.76
C ALA A 68 -2.11 5.79 -29.00
N LYS A 69 -1.46 5.67 -30.17
CA LYS A 69 -0.80 4.44 -30.64
C LYS A 69 0.14 3.75 -29.62
N GLU A 70 0.76 4.51 -28.73
CA GLU A 70 1.75 4.01 -27.77
C GLU A 70 1.17 3.60 -26.41
N TRP A 71 -0.03 4.06 -26.04
CA TRP A 71 -0.57 3.90 -24.68
C TRP A 71 -2.02 3.40 -24.61
N TYR A 72 -2.69 3.21 -25.74
CA TYR A 72 -4.13 2.88 -25.77
C TYR A 72 -4.50 1.48 -25.29
N LYS A 73 -3.55 0.54 -25.25
CA LYS A 73 -3.82 -0.86 -24.88
C LYS A 73 -4.08 -1.00 -23.39
N ASN A 74 -5.09 -1.78 -23.02
CA ASN A 74 -5.36 -2.11 -21.63
C ASN A 74 -4.25 -3.01 -21.07
N PRO A 75 -3.46 -2.56 -20.08
CA PRO A 75 -2.40 -3.38 -19.51
C PRO A 75 -2.90 -4.31 -18.39
N PHE A 76 -4.18 -4.23 -18.01
CA PHE A 76 -4.70 -4.86 -16.80
C PHE A 76 -5.44 -6.18 -17.10
N PRO A 77 -4.90 -7.34 -16.70
CA PRO A 77 -5.56 -8.62 -16.98
C PRO A 77 -6.70 -8.89 -15.99
N MET A 78 -7.87 -9.31 -16.50
CA MET A 78 -9.06 -9.61 -15.69
C MET A 78 -8.80 -10.61 -14.55
N ARG A 79 -7.94 -11.60 -14.76
CA ARG A 79 -7.58 -12.60 -13.72
C ARG A 79 -6.92 -12.00 -12.46
N LYS A 80 -6.39 -10.78 -12.55
CA LYS A 80 -5.76 -10.07 -11.42
C LYS A 80 -6.63 -8.96 -10.84
N ASN A 81 -7.87 -8.83 -11.29
CA ASN A 81 -8.76 -7.76 -10.84
C ASN A 81 -8.79 -7.64 -9.30
N SER A 82 -8.82 -6.41 -8.79
CA SER A 82 -8.87 -6.09 -7.36
C SER A 82 -7.75 -6.64 -6.46
N LEU A 83 -6.83 -7.46 -6.98
CA LEU A 83 -5.69 -7.97 -6.23
C LEU A 83 -4.68 -6.85 -5.97
N LEU A 84 -3.84 -7.03 -4.95
CA LEU A 84 -2.70 -6.15 -4.76
C LEU A 84 -1.75 -6.25 -5.96
N THR A 85 -1.17 -5.12 -6.32
CA THR A 85 -0.01 -5.08 -7.19
C THR A 85 1.24 -5.42 -6.37
N LYS A 86 2.36 -5.72 -7.05
CA LYS A 86 3.65 -5.91 -6.37
C LYS A 86 4.02 -4.67 -5.51
N ARG A 87 3.71 -3.47 -6.01
CA ARG A 87 3.87 -2.23 -5.25
C ARG A 87 2.98 -2.21 -4.00
N GLY A 88 1.72 -2.61 -4.13
CA GLY A 88 0.77 -2.66 -3.02
C GLY A 88 1.05 -3.70 -1.95
N GLU A 89 1.91 -4.68 -2.23
CA GLU A 89 2.47 -5.57 -1.21
C GLU A 89 3.65 -4.89 -0.47
N ILE A 90 4.47 -4.13 -1.20
CA ILE A 90 5.63 -3.41 -0.64
C ILE A 90 5.20 -2.25 0.25
N GLU A 91 4.13 -1.54 -0.11
CA GLU A 91 3.63 -0.37 0.65
C GLU A 91 3.35 -0.70 2.13
N PRO A 92 2.46 -1.67 2.48
CA PRO A 92 2.23 -2.02 3.88
C PRO A 92 3.46 -2.64 4.55
N TYR A 93 4.33 -3.34 3.81
CA TYR A 93 5.59 -3.84 4.36
C TYR A 93 6.47 -2.69 4.87
N PHE A 94 6.60 -1.62 4.09
CA PHE A 94 7.30 -0.42 4.53
C PHE A 94 6.59 0.29 5.68
N ASP A 95 5.26 0.32 5.71
CA ASP A 95 4.51 0.83 6.88
C ASP A 95 4.88 0.06 8.16
N GLY A 96 5.07 -1.27 8.05
CA GLY A 96 5.53 -2.12 9.15
C GLY A 96 6.93 -1.76 9.63
N LEU A 97 7.89 -1.62 8.70
CA LEU A 97 9.26 -1.17 9.01
C LEU A 97 9.28 0.22 9.67
N GLN A 98 8.50 1.16 9.12
CA GLN A 98 8.40 2.52 9.63
C GLN A 98 7.75 2.54 11.02
N SER A 99 6.73 1.72 11.27
CA SER A 99 6.15 1.55 12.60
C SER A 99 7.19 1.07 13.61
N ARG A 100 7.99 0.05 13.25
CA ARG A 100 9.06 -0.46 14.11
C ARG A 100 10.06 0.63 14.47
N LYS A 101 10.49 1.43 13.50
CA LYS A 101 11.43 2.54 13.70
C LYS A 101 10.82 3.70 14.49
N ARG A 102 9.61 4.12 14.13
CA ARG A 102 8.91 5.25 14.75
C ARG A 102 8.62 5.00 16.22
N TYR A 103 8.18 3.79 16.56
CA TYR A 103 7.81 3.39 17.91
C TYR A 103 8.87 2.43 18.52
N ALA A 104 10.15 2.66 18.23
CA ALA A 104 11.23 1.74 18.60
C ALA A 104 11.24 1.35 20.09
N LYS A 105 11.05 2.30 21.01
CA LYS A 105 10.98 2.02 22.45
C LYS A 105 9.78 1.14 22.83
N PHE A 106 8.66 1.27 22.14
CA PHE A 106 7.47 0.43 22.37
C PHE A 106 7.68 -0.99 21.87
N TRP A 107 8.33 -1.16 20.71
CA TRP A 107 8.59 -2.47 20.10
C TRP A 107 9.84 -3.18 20.62
N ASP A 108 10.65 -2.50 21.44
CA ASP A 108 11.90 -3.04 21.97
C ASP A 108 11.65 -4.30 22.81
N GLY A 109 12.38 -5.37 22.48
CA GLY A 109 12.21 -6.69 23.12
C GLY A 109 10.87 -7.39 22.89
N ILE A 110 9.95 -6.82 22.09
CA ILE A 110 8.66 -7.45 21.80
C ILE A 110 8.79 -8.45 20.64
N GLU A 111 8.51 -9.71 20.95
CA GLU A 111 8.28 -10.77 19.97
C GLU A 111 6.78 -10.88 19.61
N TYR A 112 6.49 -11.48 18.46
CA TYR A 112 5.10 -11.68 18.06
C TYR A 112 4.41 -12.72 18.95
N ASP A 113 3.41 -12.25 19.71
CA ASP A 113 2.47 -13.08 20.46
C ASP A 113 1.04 -12.79 19.94
N PRO A 114 0.34 -13.78 19.36
CA PRO A 114 -1.01 -13.59 18.83
C PRO A 114 -2.04 -13.26 19.91
N GLU A 115 -1.76 -13.49 21.20
CA GLU A 115 -2.63 -13.10 22.30
C GLU A 115 -2.49 -11.63 22.70
N VAL A 116 -1.34 -11.03 22.43
CA VAL A 116 -1.06 -9.62 22.75
C VAL A 116 -1.22 -8.72 21.51
N ILE A 117 -0.70 -9.15 20.36
CA ILE A 117 -0.67 -8.39 19.12
C ILE A 117 -1.78 -8.88 18.19
N LYS A 118 -2.83 -8.06 18.03
CA LYS A 118 -3.99 -8.40 17.20
C LYS A 118 -3.87 -7.74 15.83
N PHE A 119 -3.63 -8.56 14.81
CA PHE A 119 -3.78 -8.16 13.41
C PHE A 119 -5.20 -8.48 12.93
N GLN A 120 -5.91 -7.46 12.42
CA GLN A 120 -7.28 -7.60 11.95
C GLN A 120 -7.45 -6.95 10.57
N SER A 121 -8.23 -7.60 9.71
CA SER A 121 -8.62 -7.06 8.40
C SER A 121 -10.10 -7.29 8.14
N THR A 122 -10.67 -6.53 7.20
CA THR A 122 -11.97 -6.89 6.63
C THR A 122 -11.88 -8.19 5.83
N GLN A 123 -13.02 -8.77 5.44
CA GLN A 123 -13.08 -10.02 4.66
C GLN A 123 -12.70 -9.84 3.17
N ILE A 124 -11.95 -8.79 2.83
CA ILE A 124 -11.54 -8.50 1.46
C ILE A 124 -10.09 -8.98 1.28
N SER A 125 -9.83 -9.80 0.27
CA SER A 125 -8.51 -10.41 0.05
C SER A 125 -7.34 -9.42 0.11
N ARG A 126 -7.47 -8.24 -0.53
CA ARG A 126 -6.43 -7.20 -0.55
C ARG A 126 -6.13 -6.58 0.82
N THR A 127 -7.11 -6.50 1.73
CA THR A 127 -6.88 -5.97 3.09
C THR A 127 -6.16 -7.01 3.94
N GLY A 128 -6.52 -8.29 3.82
CA GLY A 128 -5.79 -9.40 4.45
C GLY A 128 -4.34 -9.51 3.95
N ALA A 129 -4.12 -9.44 2.64
CA ALA A 129 -2.76 -9.45 2.07
C ALA A 129 -1.92 -8.25 2.51
N SER A 130 -2.54 -7.06 2.64
CA SER A 130 -1.86 -5.87 3.15
C SER A 130 -1.48 -6.02 4.62
N MET A 131 -2.39 -6.55 5.45
CA MET A 131 -2.15 -6.84 6.86
C MET A 131 -0.98 -7.81 7.05
N MET A 132 -0.91 -8.87 6.24
CA MET A 132 0.21 -9.81 6.27
C MET A 132 1.52 -9.16 5.83
N SER A 133 1.48 -8.29 4.81
CA SER A 133 2.68 -7.57 4.38
C SER A 133 3.19 -6.62 5.46
N PHE A 134 2.28 -5.92 6.16
CA PHE A 134 2.60 -5.09 7.32
C PHE A 134 3.22 -5.90 8.46
N SER A 135 2.62 -7.03 8.83
CA SER A 135 3.16 -7.88 9.91
C SER A 135 4.56 -8.42 9.57
N GLN A 136 4.80 -8.78 8.31
CA GLN A 136 6.11 -9.17 7.82
C GLN A 136 7.12 -8.03 7.93
N GLY A 137 6.77 -6.79 7.54
CA GLY A 137 7.65 -5.64 7.70
C GLY A 137 7.94 -5.30 9.17
N LEU A 138 6.92 -5.41 10.03
CA LEU A 138 7.04 -5.09 11.45
C LEU A 138 7.91 -6.08 12.22
N PHE A 139 7.80 -7.39 11.95
CA PHE A 139 8.50 -8.41 12.76
C PHE A 139 9.69 -9.08 12.07
N ASN A 140 9.65 -9.20 10.74
CA ASN A 140 10.67 -9.90 9.95
C ASN A 140 11.41 -8.98 8.98
N GLY A 141 11.08 -7.68 8.99
CA GLY A 141 11.73 -6.68 8.18
C GLY A 141 13.20 -6.50 8.57
N LYS A 142 14.06 -6.32 7.57
CA LYS A 142 15.48 -5.98 7.76
C LYS A 142 15.69 -4.48 7.69
#